data_AF-X0WCA8-F1
#
_entry.id   AF-X0WCA8-F1
#
_cell.length_a   1.000
_cell.length_b   1.000
_cell.length_c   1.000
_cell.angle_alpha   90.00
_cell.angle_beta   90.00
_cell.angle_gamma   90.00
#
_symmetry.space_group_name_H-M   'P 1'
#
loop_
_entity.id
_entity.type
_entity.pdbx_description
1 polymer ?
#
loop_
_entity_poly.entity_id
_entity_poly.type
_entity_poly.pdbx_seq_one_letter_code
_entity_poly.pdbx_strand_id
1 'polypeptide(L)'
;KNIHGADCKPKKSSLFSDSDRDKYVITQDEYYQYTLQTWQIGPIGDHKYRHPARFPSELPHRLIKLFTYPQDIVIDCFCGSGTSCVEAKILKRNYIGIDLNPAYCQMSKDRIAELDGKEDAA
;
A
#
# COMPACT_ATOMS: atom_id res chain seq x y z
N LYS A 1 12.29 -4.94 30.78
CA LYS A 1 13.38 -5.10 29.77
C LYS A 1 12.95 -4.30 28.55
N ASN A 2 13.57 -3.14 28.35
CA ASN A 2 13.19 -2.17 27.33
C ASN A 2 13.37 -2.76 25.94
N ILE A 3 12.27 -2.98 25.23
CA ILE A 3 12.29 -3.13 23.77
C ILE A 3 12.61 -1.77 23.16
N HIS A 4 13.89 -1.41 23.15
CA HIS A 4 14.36 -0.44 22.16
C HIS A 4 14.23 -1.15 20.82
N GLY A 5 13.06 -1.01 20.20
CA GLY A 5 12.92 -1.28 18.77
C GLY A 5 14.06 -0.55 18.10
N ALA A 6 14.90 -1.29 17.37
CA ALA A 6 16.00 -0.72 16.63
C ALA A 6 15.49 0.52 15.89
N ASP A 7 16.14 1.66 16.10
CA ASP A 7 15.84 2.92 15.44
C ASP A 7 16.04 2.76 13.92
N CYS A 8 15.11 2.08 13.24
CA CYS A 8 14.90 2.15 11.81
C CYS A 8 14.23 3.50 11.50
N LYS A 9 14.90 4.60 11.84
CA LYS A 9 14.45 5.90 11.36
C LYS A 9 14.69 5.91 9.85
N PRO A 10 13.66 6.20 9.03
CA PRO A 10 13.86 6.30 7.59
C PRO A 10 15.01 7.26 7.31
N LYS A 11 15.88 6.91 6.36
CA LYS A 11 16.94 7.82 5.93
C LYS A 11 16.27 9.14 5.58
N LYS A 12 16.76 10.26 6.12
CA LYS A 12 16.25 11.60 5.79
C LYS A 12 16.40 11.80 4.28
N SER A 13 15.33 11.55 3.53
CA SER A 13 15.24 11.94 2.13
C SER A 13 14.69 13.34 2.08
N SER A 14 15.36 14.24 1.37
CA SER A 14 14.93 15.63 1.14
C SER A 14 13.59 15.77 0.39
N LEU A 15 12.96 14.65 0.04
CA LEU A 15 11.76 14.55 -0.78
C LEU A 15 10.45 14.65 0.01
N PHE A 16 10.48 14.57 1.35
CA PHE A 16 9.26 14.64 2.18
C PHE A 16 9.36 15.76 3.21
N SER A 17 8.31 16.57 3.32
CA SER A 17 8.16 17.50 4.43
C SER A 17 7.90 16.72 5.72
N ASP A 18 8.27 17.30 6.88
CA ASP A 18 8.02 16.63 8.17
C ASP A 18 6.52 16.38 8.43
N SER A 19 5.63 17.21 7.84
CA SER A 19 4.17 17.03 7.89
C SER A 19 3.66 15.87 7.03
N ASP A 20 4.33 15.51 5.94
CA ASP A 20 3.91 14.39 5.07
C ASP A 20 4.29 13.03 5.65
N ARG A 21 5.15 13.01 6.67
CA ARG A 21 5.67 11.78 7.25
C ARG A 21 4.57 10.95 7.90
N ASP A 22 3.66 11.60 8.62
CA ASP A 22 2.57 10.91 9.34
C ASP A 22 1.57 10.24 8.38
N LYS A 23 1.51 10.72 7.13
CA LYS A 23 0.66 10.13 6.09
C LYS A 23 1.23 8.81 5.58
N TYR A 24 2.54 8.75 5.34
CA TYR A 24 3.17 7.61 4.67
C TYR A 24 3.90 6.66 5.64
N VAL A 25 4.29 7.11 6.82
CA VAL A 25 4.97 6.32 7.84
C VAL A 25 3.97 5.92 8.92
N ILE A 26 4.10 4.71 9.44
CA ILE A 26 3.21 4.21 10.49
C ILE A 26 3.33 5.05 11.77
N THR A 27 2.19 5.46 12.32
CA THR A 27 2.14 6.15 13.60
C THR A 27 2.12 5.16 14.76
N GLN A 28 2.31 5.63 15.99
CA GLN A 28 2.27 4.75 17.16
C GLN A 28 0.90 4.10 17.37
N ASP A 29 -0.18 4.86 17.14
CA ASP A 29 -1.55 4.36 17.25
C ASP A 29 -1.84 3.32 16.16
N GLU A 30 -1.45 3.60 14.92
CA GLU A 30 -1.57 2.65 13.82
C GLU A 30 -0.77 1.38 14.08
N TYR A 31 0.45 1.49 14.59
CA TYR A 31 1.28 0.34 14.94
C TYR A 31 0.57 -0.55 15.97
N TYR A 32 0.01 0.03 17.02
CA TYR A 32 -0.73 -0.76 18.01
C TYR A 32 -1.94 -1.47 17.38
N GLN A 33 -2.74 -0.77 16.58
CA GLN A 33 -3.92 -1.36 15.93
C GLN A 33 -3.56 -2.44 14.90
N TYR A 34 -2.52 -2.21 14.10
CA TYR A 34 -2.13 -3.11 13.01
C TYR A 34 -1.37 -4.33 13.55
N THR A 35 -0.77 -4.27 14.74
CA THR A 35 -0.09 -5.43 15.33
C THR A 35 -1.02 -6.38 16.10
N LEU A 36 -2.31 -6.03 16.24
CA LEU A 36 -3.30 -6.94 16.80
C LEU A 36 -3.44 -8.19 15.92
N GLN A 37 -3.66 -9.34 16.55
CA GLN A 37 -3.78 -10.64 15.85
C GLN A 37 -5.06 -10.76 15.03
N THR A 38 -6.10 -9.98 15.35
CA THR A 38 -7.41 -10.03 14.70
C THR A 38 -7.76 -8.66 14.14
N TRP A 39 -8.06 -8.62 12.84
CA TRP A 39 -8.48 -7.39 12.15
C TRP A 39 -9.92 -7.53 11.68
N GLN A 40 -10.73 -6.52 11.97
CA GLN A 40 -12.08 -6.40 11.43
C GLN A 40 -12.02 -5.51 10.19
N ILE A 41 -12.00 -6.13 9.01
CA ILE A 41 -11.99 -5.42 7.72
C ILE A 41 -13.22 -5.86 6.93
N GLY A 42 -14.01 -4.88 6.49
CA GLY A 42 -15.23 -5.15 5.71
C GLY A 42 -14.92 -5.67 4.30
N PRO A 43 -15.84 -6.46 3.69
CA PRO A 43 -15.69 -6.88 2.30
C PRO A 43 -15.83 -5.69 1.35
N ILE A 44 -15.23 -5.79 0.16
CA ILE A 44 -15.47 -4.82 -0.91
C ILE A 44 -16.87 -5.05 -1.49
N GLY A 45 -17.76 -4.06 -1.33
CA GLY A 45 -19.10 -4.08 -1.94
C GLY A 45 -19.13 -3.62 -3.40
N ASP A 46 -18.01 -3.12 -3.94
CA ASP A 46 -17.98 -2.50 -5.26
C ASP A 46 -17.68 -3.52 -6.38
N HIS A 47 -18.70 -3.84 -7.17
CA HIS A 47 -18.65 -4.69 -8.36
C HIS A 47 -18.06 -3.99 -9.60
N LYS A 48 -17.66 -2.71 -9.51
CA LYS A 48 -17.21 -1.89 -10.65
C LYS A 48 -16.04 -2.48 -11.43
N TYR A 49 -15.21 -3.31 -10.80
CA TYR A 49 -14.16 -4.05 -11.48
C TYR A 49 -14.46 -5.55 -11.38
N ARG A 50 -14.58 -6.19 -12.55
CA ARG A 50 -15.07 -7.56 -12.78
C ARG A 50 -14.09 -8.66 -12.31
N HIS A 51 -13.46 -8.47 -11.15
CA HIS A 51 -12.64 -9.46 -10.47
C HIS A 51 -13.37 -10.03 -9.26
N PRO A 52 -13.70 -11.32 -9.27
CA PRO A 52 -14.52 -11.95 -8.23
C PRO A 52 -13.82 -12.07 -6.88
N ALA A 53 -12.50 -11.88 -6.80
CA ALA A 53 -11.71 -12.14 -5.59
C ALA A 53 -10.70 -11.02 -5.28
N ARG A 54 -11.17 -9.77 -5.17
CA ARG A 54 -10.33 -8.66 -4.68
C ARG A 54 -10.38 -8.62 -3.15
N PHE A 55 -9.22 -8.60 -2.52
CA PHE A 55 -9.13 -8.27 -1.09
C PHE A 55 -9.34 -6.76 -0.88
N PRO A 56 -9.91 -6.35 0.26
CA PRO A 56 -10.07 -4.94 0.63
C PRO A 56 -8.75 -4.19 0.59
N SER A 57 -8.74 -2.96 0.06
CA SER A 57 -7.56 -2.11 -0.06
C SER A 57 -6.90 -1.82 1.29
N GLU A 58 -7.69 -1.80 2.36
CA GLU A 58 -7.20 -1.63 3.71
C GLU A 58 -6.18 -2.72 4.12
N LEU A 59 -6.35 -3.96 3.64
CA LEU A 59 -5.48 -5.07 3.99
C LEU A 59 -4.02 -4.86 3.54
N PRO A 60 -3.71 -4.68 2.24
CA PRO A 60 -2.35 -4.40 1.79
C PRO A 60 -1.85 -3.05 2.31
N HIS A 61 -2.72 -2.05 2.49
CA HIS A 61 -2.34 -0.74 3.02
C HIS A 61 -1.67 -0.87 4.39
N ARG A 62 -2.33 -1.59 5.32
CA ARG A 62 -1.81 -1.85 6.66
C ARG A 62 -0.48 -2.59 6.60
N LEU A 63 -0.39 -3.65 5.80
CA LEU A 63 0.81 -4.48 5.67
C LEU A 63 2.00 -3.69 5.10
N ILE A 64 1.79 -2.93 4.03
CA ILE A 64 2.83 -2.12 3.41
C ILE A 64 3.33 -1.06 4.40
N LYS A 65 2.43 -0.38 5.11
CA LYS A 65 2.80 0.64 6.09
C LYS A 65 3.55 0.06 7.29
N LEU A 66 3.21 -1.17 7.71
CA LEU A 66 3.84 -1.87 8.83
C LEU A 66 5.25 -2.40 8.53
N PHE A 67 5.46 -2.93 7.31
CA PHE A 67 6.69 -3.66 6.96
C PHE A 67 7.65 -2.90 6.05
N THR A 68 7.29 -1.71 5.56
CA THR A 68 8.10 -0.94 4.61
C THR A 68 8.13 0.54 4.92
N TYR A 69 9.16 1.23 4.44
CA TYR A 69 9.27 2.69 4.44
C TYR A 69 8.98 3.29 3.05
N PRO A 70 8.66 4.58 2.96
CA PRO A 70 8.56 5.26 1.66
C PRO A 70 9.82 5.03 0.82
N GLN A 71 9.65 4.85 -0.49
CA GLN A 71 10.66 4.47 -1.49
C GLN A 71 11.13 3.00 -1.47
N ASP A 72 10.75 2.18 -0.49
CA ASP A 72 10.99 0.73 -0.55
C ASP A 72 10.22 0.08 -1.71
N ILE A 73 10.64 -1.12 -2.10
CA ILE A 73 10.02 -1.90 -3.18
C ILE A 73 9.11 -2.97 -2.58
N VAL A 74 7.84 -2.94 -2.96
CA VAL A 74 6.83 -3.97 -2.64
C VAL A 74 6.65 -4.89 -3.83
N ILE A 75 6.74 -6.21 -3.63
CA ILE A 75 6.54 -7.19 -4.71
C ILE A 75 5.29 -8.02 -4.41
N ASP A 76 4.39 -8.10 -5.39
CA ASP A 76 3.22 -8.97 -5.36
C ASP A 76 3.22 -9.88 -6.59
N CYS A 77 3.48 -11.18 -6.36
CA CYS A 77 3.61 -12.18 -7.42
C CYS A 77 2.27 -12.72 -7.94
N PHE A 78 1.15 -12.32 -7.33
CA PHE A 78 -0.21 -12.71 -7.71
C PHE A 78 -1.13 -11.49 -7.66
N CYS A 79 -0.69 -10.40 -8.27
CA CYS A 79 -1.27 -9.09 -8.02
C CYS A 79 -2.72 -8.95 -8.52
N GLY A 80 -3.16 -9.81 -9.45
CA GLY A 80 -4.51 -9.78 -10.01
C GLY A 80 -4.88 -8.38 -10.50
N SER A 81 -5.91 -7.79 -9.90
CA SER A 81 -6.38 -6.44 -10.20
C SER A 81 -5.42 -5.31 -9.77
N GLY A 82 -4.29 -5.63 -9.16
CA GLY A 82 -3.27 -4.68 -8.75
C GLY A 82 -3.57 -3.93 -7.45
N THR A 83 -4.42 -4.44 -6.55
CA THR A 83 -4.79 -3.72 -5.32
C THR A 83 -3.55 -3.42 -4.45
N SER A 84 -2.64 -4.38 -4.28
CA SER A 84 -1.37 -4.16 -3.56
C SER A 84 -0.50 -3.08 -4.22
N CYS A 85 -0.42 -3.08 -5.56
CA CYS A 85 0.38 -2.12 -6.32
C CYS A 85 -0.19 -0.70 -6.20
N VAL A 86 -1.52 -0.57 -6.24
CA VAL A 86 -2.23 0.69 -6.01
C VAL A 86 -1.93 1.24 -4.62
N GLU A 87 -2.05 0.43 -3.57
CA GLU A 87 -1.78 0.87 -2.21
C GLU A 87 -0.31 1.18 -1.96
N ALA A 88 0.61 0.42 -2.55
CA ALA A 88 2.04 0.73 -2.53
C ALA A 88 2.31 2.12 -3.14
N LYS A 89 1.69 2.43 -4.27
CA LYS A 89 1.81 3.74 -4.92
C LYS A 89 1.24 4.87 -4.08
N ILE A 90 0.03 4.70 -3.52
CA ILE A 90 -0.59 5.68 -2.61
C ILE A 90 0.33 5.98 -1.42
N LEU A 91 0.97 4.95 -0.89
CA LEU A 91 1.94 5.05 0.19
C LEU A 91 3.32 5.53 -0.27
N LYS A 92 3.52 5.96 -1.52
CA LYS A 92 4.82 6.40 -2.05
C LYS A 92 5.94 5.34 -1.91
N ARG A 93 5.58 4.07 -2.13
CA ARG A 93 6.51 2.94 -2.33
C ARG A 93 6.62 2.62 -3.81
N ASN A 94 7.77 2.09 -4.19
CA ASN A 94 7.94 1.42 -5.47
C ASN A 94 7.24 0.06 -5.42
N TYR A 95 6.82 -0.47 -6.56
CA TYR A 95 6.15 -1.76 -6.60
C TYR A 95 6.48 -2.56 -7.87
N ILE A 96 6.36 -3.88 -7.75
CA ILE A 96 6.43 -4.84 -8.85
C ILE A 96 5.22 -5.77 -8.69
N GLY A 97 4.30 -5.71 -9.64
CA GLY A 97 3.16 -6.63 -9.73
C GLY A 97 3.37 -7.64 -10.85
N ILE A 98 3.19 -8.92 -10.53
CA ILE A 98 3.27 -10.02 -11.49
C ILE A 98 1.94 -10.79 -11.43
N ASP A 99 1.40 -11.11 -12.61
CA ASP A 99 0.26 -12.00 -12.76
C ASP A 99 0.38 -12.75 -14.10
N LEU A 100 -0.16 -13.97 -14.17
CA LEU A 100 -0.14 -14.78 -15.38
C LEU A 100 -1.20 -14.31 -16.39
N ASN A 101 -2.30 -13.70 -15.92
CA ASN A 101 -3.39 -13.29 -16.78
C ASN A 101 -3.13 -11.88 -17.34
N PRO A 102 -2.93 -11.73 -18.66
CA PRO A 102 -2.65 -10.43 -19.27
C PRO A 102 -3.79 -9.42 -19.09
N ALA A 103 -5.05 -9.88 -18.99
CA ALA A 103 -6.19 -8.99 -18.74
C ALA A 103 -6.15 -8.37 -17.33
N TYR A 104 -5.62 -9.10 -16.34
CA TYR A 104 -5.45 -8.63 -14.97
C TYR A 104 -4.32 -7.61 -14.90
N CYS A 105 -3.20 -7.91 -15.56
CA CYS A 105 -2.10 -6.97 -15.74
C CYS A 105 -2.55 -5.66 -16.40
N GLN A 106 -3.40 -5.73 -17.43
CA GLN A 106 -3.92 -4.53 -18.08
C GLN A 106 -4.82 -3.73 -17.12
N MET A 107 -5.75 -4.38 -16.42
CA MET A 107 -6.60 -3.69 -15.46
C MET A 107 -5.80 -3.03 -14.32
N SER A 108 -4.75 -3.70 -13.83
CA SER A 108 -3.85 -3.11 -12.85
C SER A 108 -3.19 -1.83 -13.37
N LYS A 109 -2.69 -1.86 -14.61
CA LYS A 109 -2.07 -0.68 -15.25
C LYS A 109 -3.05 0.47 -15.42
N ASP A 110 -4.27 0.19 -15.86
CA ASP A 110 -5.30 1.22 -16.05
C ASP A 110 -5.63 1.90 -14.72
N ARG A 111 -5.80 1.12 -13.64
CA ARG A 111 -6.05 1.65 -12.28
C ARG A 111 -4.90 2.51 -11.76
N ILE A 112 -3.66 2.13 -12.07
CA ILE A 112 -2.48 2.92 -11.71
C ILE A 112 -2.46 4.24 -12.48
N ALA A 113 -2.75 4.21 -13.79
CA ALA A 113 -2.78 5.40 -14.63
C ALA A 113 -3.90 6.38 -14.20
N GLU A 114 -5.06 5.87 -13.77
CA GLU A 114 -6.13 6.68 -13.19
C GLU A 114 -5.70 7.42 -11.91
N LEU A 115 -4.76 6.87 -11.14
CA LEU A 115 -4.20 7.55 -9.97
C LEU A 115 -3.22 8.64 -10.37
N ASP A 116 -2.38 8.41 -11.37
CA ASP A 116 -1.47 9.43 -11.89
C ASP A 116 -2.23 10.66 -12.39
N GLY A 117 -3.30 10.45 -13.18
CA GLY A 117 -4.13 11.55 -13.67
C GLY A 117 -4.88 12.32 -12.57
N LYS A 118 -5.00 11.77 -11.35
CA LYS A 118 -5.54 12.48 -10.19
C LYS A 118 -4.47 13.25 -9.42
N GLU A 119 -3.22 12.80 -9.41
CA GLU A 119 -2.11 13.53 -8.80
C GLU A 119 -1.77 14.80 -9.60
N ASP A 120 -1.89 14.76 -10.94
CA ASP A 120 -1.65 15.93 -11.79
C ASP A 120 -2.77 16.98 -11.74
N ALA A 121 -3.96 16.60 -11.26
CA ALA A 121 -5.15 17.46 -11.22
C ALA A 121 -5.40 18.10 -9.84
N ALA A 122 -4.63 17.73 -8.82
CA ALA A 122 -4.77 18.17 -7.42
C ALA A 122 -3.61 19.07 -6.98
#